data_AF-A0A0U4WB52-F1
#
_entry.id   AF-A0A0U4WB52-F1
#
_cell.length_a   1.000
_cell.length_b   1.000
_cell.length_c   1.000
_cell.angle_alpha   90.00
_cell.angle_beta   90.00
_cell.angle_gamma   90.00
#
_symmetry.space_group_name_H-M   'P 1'
#
loop_
_entity.id
_entity.type
_entity.pdbx_description
1 polymer ?
#
loop_
_entity_poly.entity_id
_entity_poly.type
_entity_poly.pdbx_seq_one_letter_code
_entity_poly.pdbx_strand_id
1 'polypeptide(L)'
;MLNFPVPYPNELIYSTVARTGTYLGISSPKQLLDEVYGDRKVIATMDLPCHLQAISNQLKRTGRYSVDELVYQHTLFPLYAPFVSEEHRLKALKMMAASSQGAVHLMLGVAASRVKSVNGFRYCAACLQQQLKTHGECFWLREWYFPGLVVCPDHGPLTLLSENIGDHRHLFLPLQQAIGKTQSSADVGSEQMVLACLSRELIQLSPEVSPSFEQWTKFYHSLAADFGFSRGKQVLHGLVYERIQQQFSVRALSELYLHGPISESFWLRSMFRKHRKAFSYLEHLIVWAALLPGMTPAEILNQVRKLGGKVWPALDVTCTAETPTVVDTQKRETWQTLALERGTKAARKVGLGGALYAWLYRNDKAWLMEFNKQHKLPRDLPSLKVDWHRRELAAIRQLRKLLADTEPHYTGPRFSANYLLARLPNRSTIEKNLDKLPLVRMYLQRYTETITEYQLRRLANTCFGLYQNSGLLKKWVVLRKAGLSKERLTPDTKRVLKELQLF
;
A
#
# COMPACT_ATOMS: atom_id res chain seq x y z
N MET A 1 0.30 -13.64 -34.71
CA MET A 1 0.12 -12.49 -35.61
C MET A 1 1.36 -12.35 -36.48
N LEU A 2 1.20 -12.13 -37.79
CA LEU A 2 2.31 -11.73 -38.66
C LEU A 2 2.54 -10.22 -38.42
N ASN A 3 3.77 -9.79 -38.15
CA ASN A 3 4.17 -8.38 -37.97
C ASN A 3 3.95 -7.74 -36.59
N PHE A 4 4.04 -8.48 -35.49
CA PHE A 4 4.13 -7.85 -34.16
C PHE A 4 5.50 -7.13 -34.04
N PRO A 5 5.55 -5.82 -33.72
CA PRO A 5 6.79 -5.07 -33.70
C PRO A 5 7.73 -5.54 -32.58
N VAL A 6 9.03 -5.51 -32.86
CA VAL A 6 10.06 -5.76 -31.85
C VAL A 6 10.13 -4.55 -30.90
N PRO A 7 10.10 -4.75 -29.57
CA PRO A 7 10.25 -3.66 -28.62
C PRO A 7 11.60 -2.95 -28.76
N TYR A 8 11.59 -1.61 -28.76
CA TYR A 8 12.83 -0.83 -28.71
C TYR A 8 13.48 -0.87 -27.33
N PRO A 9 14.81 -0.64 -27.21
CA PRO A 9 15.47 -0.52 -25.93
C PRO A 9 14.75 0.52 -25.05
N ASN A 10 14.46 0.12 -23.80
CA ASN A 10 13.79 0.96 -22.80
C ASN A 10 12.34 1.39 -23.13
N GLU A 11 11.75 0.81 -24.18
CA GLU A 11 10.33 0.98 -24.50
C GLU A 11 9.46 0.21 -23.51
N LEU A 12 8.33 0.79 -23.10
CA LEU A 12 7.30 0.06 -22.35
C LEU A 12 6.58 -0.94 -23.23
N ILE A 13 6.27 -2.13 -22.72
CA ILE A 13 5.51 -3.13 -23.49
C ILE A 13 4.11 -2.61 -23.88
N TYR A 14 3.54 -1.71 -23.08
CA TYR A 14 2.34 -0.95 -23.44
C TYR A 14 2.52 -0.20 -24.77
N SER A 15 3.66 0.46 -24.97
CA SER A 15 3.97 1.20 -26.19
C SER A 15 4.09 0.28 -27.40
N THR A 16 4.76 -0.86 -27.25
CA THR A 16 4.88 -1.86 -28.32
C THR A 16 3.50 -2.34 -28.79
N VAL A 17 2.58 -2.58 -27.85
CA VAL A 17 1.20 -2.96 -28.17
C VAL A 17 0.44 -1.80 -28.83
N ALA A 18 0.64 -0.56 -28.36
CA ALA A 18 0.03 0.62 -28.98
C ALA A 18 0.48 0.80 -30.45
N ARG A 19 1.77 0.67 -30.73
CA ARG A 19 2.33 0.72 -32.09
C ARG A 19 1.79 -0.37 -32.98
N THR A 20 1.56 -1.56 -32.43
CA THR A 20 0.95 -2.69 -33.17
C THR A 20 -0.39 -2.27 -33.77
N GLY A 21 -1.21 -1.54 -33.00
CA GLY A 21 -2.47 -0.98 -33.50
C GLY A 21 -2.26 -0.04 -34.69
N THR A 22 -1.23 0.82 -34.64
CA THR A 22 -0.88 1.70 -35.76
C THR A 22 -0.40 0.92 -36.98
N TYR A 23 0.48 -0.07 -36.81
CA TYR A 23 1.05 -0.86 -37.92
C TYR A 23 -0.02 -1.66 -38.67
N LEU A 24 -1.05 -2.12 -37.96
CA LEU A 24 -2.16 -2.88 -38.52
C LEU A 24 -3.37 -2.02 -38.91
N GLY A 25 -3.32 -0.69 -38.69
CA GLY A 25 -4.47 0.18 -38.92
C GLY A 25 -5.69 -0.14 -38.05
N ILE A 26 -5.49 -0.74 -36.88
CA ILE A 26 -6.56 -1.11 -35.94
C ILE A 26 -6.95 0.12 -35.12
N SER A 27 -8.18 0.60 -35.31
CA SER A 27 -8.74 1.72 -34.54
C SER A 27 -9.51 1.26 -33.29
N SER A 28 -10.03 0.02 -33.29
CA SER A 28 -10.81 -0.52 -32.18
C SER A 28 -9.88 -1.10 -31.10
N PRO A 29 -9.91 -0.57 -29.85
CA PRO A 29 -9.10 -1.13 -28.77
C PRO A 29 -9.40 -2.61 -28.54
N LYS A 30 -10.67 -3.02 -28.66
CA LYS A 30 -11.07 -4.42 -28.43
C LYS A 30 -10.53 -5.37 -29.48
N GLN A 31 -10.52 -4.94 -30.74
CA GLN A 31 -9.91 -5.72 -31.82
C GLN A 31 -8.40 -5.87 -31.59
N LEU A 32 -7.71 -4.80 -31.18
CA LEU A 32 -6.29 -4.89 -30.85
C LEU A 32 -6.01 -5.91 -29.75
N LEU A 33 -6.87 -5.97 -28.72
CA LEU A 33 -6.73 -6.96 -27.65
C LEU A 33 -6.96 -8.40 -28.13
N ASP A 34 -7.95 -8.62 -28.99
CA ASP A 34 -8.21 -9.93 -29.58
C ASP A 34 -7.02 -10.39 -30.44
N GLU A 35 -6.41 -9.50 -31.24
CA GLU A 35 -5.26 -9.81 -32.09
C GLU A 35 -3.96 -10.08 -31.30
N VAL A 36 -3.68 -9.25 -30.29
CA VAL A 36 -2.41 -9.33 -29.54
C VAL A 36 -2.46 -10.41 -28.48
N TYR A 37 -3.56 -10.47 -27.71
CA TYR A 37 -3.67 -11.32 -26.52
C TYR A 37 -4.62 -12.49 -26.70
N GLY A 38 -5.52 -12.48 -27.70
CA GLY A 38 -6.65 -13.41 -27.76
C GLY A 38 -7.67 -13.18 -26.64
N ASP A 39 -7.64 -12.03 -25.98
CA ASP A 39 -8.52 -11.71 -24.84
C ASP A 39 -8.87 -10.21 -24.78
N ARG A 40 -10.08 -9.88 -25.24
CA ARG A 40 -10.69 -8.55 -25.13
C ARG A 40 -10.84 -7.97 -23.72
N LYS A 41 -10.60 -8.72 -22.65
CA LYS A 41 -10.75 -8.24 -21.26
C LYS A 41 -9.45 -7.66 -20.69
N VAL A 42 -8.32 -7.82 -21.37
CA VAL A 42 -7.02 -7.30 -20.94
C VAL A 42 -7.11 -5.80 -20.68
N ILE A 43 -6.57 -5.36 -19.55
CA ILE A 43 -6.51 -3.95 -19.15
C ILE A 43 -5.18 -3.37 -19.63
N ALA A 44 -5.25 -2.16 -20.19
CA ALA A 44 -4.07 -1.46 -20.68
C ALA A 44 -3.31 -0.85 -19.49
N THR A 45 -2.32 -1.58 -18.99
CA THR A 45 -1.53 -1.23 -17.79
C THR A 45 -0.11 -0.84 -18.18
N MET A 46 0.37 0.31 -17.67
CA MET A 46 1.70 0.85 -17.99
C MET A 46 2.83 0.23 -17.15
N ASP A 47 2.62 0.08 -15.86
CA ASP A 47 3.67 -0.23 -14.89
C ASP A 47 4.00 -1.73 -14.81
N LEU A 48 3.00 -2.53 -14.45
CA LEU A 48 3.10 -3.96 -14.17
C LEU A 48 2.03 -4.72 -14.96
N PRO A 49 2.09 -4.72 -16.30
CA PRO A 49 1.13 -5.43 -17.13
C PRO A 49 1.21 -6.95 -16.93
N CYS A 50 0.08 -7.60 -17.19
CA CYS A 50 -0.08 -9.04 -17.17
C CYS A 50 -0.21 -9.59 -18.60
N HIS A 51 -0.42 -10.90 -18.74
CA HIS A 51 -0.59 -11.59 -20.02
C HIS A 51 0.66 -11.54 -20.92
N LEU A 52 1.85 -11.37 -20.33
CA LEU A 52 3.09 -11.25 -21.09
C LEU A 52 3.48 -12.53 -21.83
N GLN A 53 2.95 -13.69 -21.44
CA GLN A 53 3.14 -14.93 -22.20
C GLN A 53 2.56 -14.81 -23.62
N ALA A 54 1.42 -14.13 -23.78
CA ALA A 54 0.83 -13.94 -25.11
C ALA A 54 1.77 -13.11 -26.01
N ILE A 55 2.37 -12.04 -25.46
CA ILE A 55 3.32 -11.19 -26.17
C ILE A 55 4.61 -11.95 -26.50
N SER A 56 5.17 -12.68 -25.52
CA SER A 56 6.36 -13.51 -25.73
C SER A 56 6.13 -14.54 -26.85
N ASN A 57 4.94 -15.12 -26.96
CA ASN A 57 4.59 -16.03 -28.05
C ASN A 57 4.60 -15.35 -29.42
N GLN A 58 4.17 -14.08 -29.52
CA GLN A 58 4.24 -13.29 -30.77
C GLN A 58 5.69 -13.04 -31.19
N LEU A 59 6.59 -12.84 -30.23
CA LEU A 59 8.00 -12.53 -30.46
C LEU A 59 8.90 -13.78 -30.57
N LYS A 60 8.35 -14.99 -30.43
CA LYS A 60 9.12 -16.25 -30.38
C LYS A 60 10.08 -16.45 -31.56
N ARG A 61 9.73 -15.97 -32.76
CA ARG A 61 10.57 -16.09 -33.97
C ARG A 61 11.84 -15.26 -33.91
N THR A 62 11.90 -14.25 -33.03
CA THR A 62 13.10 -13.41 -32.83
C THR A 62 14.20 -14.13 -32.03
N GLY A 63 13.88 -15.25 -31.37
CA GLY A 63 14.81 -15.94 -30.46
C GLY A 63 15.09 -15.17 -29.15
N ARG A 64 14.39 -14.05 -28.92
CA ARG A 64 14.52 -13.14 -27.77
C ARG A 64 13.14 -12.90 -27.14
N TYR A 65 13.12 -12.15 -26.03
CA TYR A 65 11.90 -11.69 -25.36
C TYR A 65 11.06 -12.82 -24.75
N SER A 66 11.73 -13.66 -23.97
CA SER A 66 11.06 -14.48 -22.94
C SER A 66 10.22 -13.61 -22.01
N VAL A 67 9.27 -14.22 -21.29
CA VAL A 67 8.45 -13.48 -20.33
C VAL A 67 9.31 -12.71 -19.31
N ASP A 68 10.36 -13.35 -18.79
CA ASP A 68 11.27 -12.73 -17.83
C ASP A 68 12.02 -11.54 -18.44
N GLU A 69 12.51 -11.66 -19.68
CA GLU A 69 13.13 -10.55 -20.40
C GLU A 69 12.13 -9.40 -20.61
N LEU A 70 10.89 -9.68 -21.01
CA LEU A 70 9.84 -8.67 -21.15
C LEU A 70 9.55 -7.97 -19.82
N VAL A 71 9.41 -8.72 -18.74
CA VAL A 71 9.17 -8.17 -17.41
C VAL A 71 10.32 -7.23 -17.00
N TYR A 72 11.57 -7.65 -17.15
CA TYR A 72 12.70 -6.86 -16.68
C TYR A 72 13.12 -5.72 -17.61
N GLN A 73 12.93 -5.87 -18.92
CA GLN A 73 13.43 -4.89 -19.92
C GLN A 73 12.33 -3.95 -20.43
N HIS A 74 11.05 -4.31 -20.28
CA HIS A 74 9.93 -3.56 -20.87
C HIS A 74 8.77 -3.28 -19.91
N THR A 75 8.98 -3.46 -18.60
CA THR A 75 8.03 -3.03 -17.54
C THR A 75 8.75 -2.29 -16.41
N LEU A 76 8.00 -1.81 -15.42
CA LEU A 76 8.53 -1.16 -14.22
C LEU A 76 8.82 -2.14 -13.07
N PHE A 77 8.64 -3.45 -13.28
CA PHE A 77 8.92 -4.49 -12.27
C PHE A 77 10.30 -4.40 -11.59
N PRO A 78 11.40 -4.07 -12.27
CA PRO A 78 12.72 -3.96 -11.63
C PRO A 78 12.79 -2.90 -10.52
N LEU A 79 11.90 -1.90 -10.51
CA LEU A 79 11.80 -0.93 -9.42
C LEU A 79 11.22 -1.52 -8.13
N TYR A 80 10.55 -2.68 -8.22
CA TYR A 80 9.93 -3.36 -7.07
C TYR A 80 10.70 -4.60 -6.65
N ALA A 81 11.26 -5.32 -7.62
CA ALA A 81 11.85 -6.64 -7.44
C ALA A 81 12.88 -6.73 -6.29
N PRO A 82 13.82 -5.77 -6.10
CA PRO A 82 14.85 -5.86 -5.06
C PRO A 82 14.35 -5.58 -3.62
N PHE A 83 13.12 -5.08 -3.47
CA PHE A 83 12.61 -4.60 -2.18
C PHE A 83 11.50 -5.49 -1.61
N VAL A 84 11.09 -6.52 -2.34
CA VAL A 84 10.13 -7.54 -1.89
C VAL A 84 10.85 -8.84 -1.55
N SER A 85 10.19 -9.79 -0.88
CA SER A 85 10.80 -11.10 -0.65
C SER A 85 11.02 -11.84 -1.97
N GLU A 86 12.01 -12.75 -2.01
CA GLU A 86 12.25 -13.59 -3.19
C GLU A 86 11.02 -14.41 -3.59
N GLU A 87 10.26 -14.90 -2.60
CA GLU A 87 8.97 -15.56 -2.83
C GLU A 87 7.99 -14.66 -3.59
N HIS A 88 7.83 -13.41 -3.15
CA HIS A 88 6.95 -12.45 -3.83
C HIS A 88 7.48 -12.05 -5.20
N ARG A 89 8.82 -11.94 -5.38
CA ARG A 89 9.43 -11.67 -6.69
C ARG A 89 9.09 -12.77 -7.70
N LEU A 90 9.34 -14.03 -7.34
CA LEU A 90 9.05 -15.19 -8.20
C LEU A 90 7.54 -15.35 -8.47
N LYS A 91 6.71 -15.08 -7.46
CA LYS A 91 5.25 -15.12 -7.62
C LYS A 91 4.76 -14.02 -8.56
N ALA A 92 5.33 -12.81 -8.49
CA ALA A 92 4.99 -11.71 -9.39
C ALA A 92 5.31 -12.06 -10.84
N LEU A 93 6.48 -12.65 -11.11
CA LEU A 93 6.86 -13.10 -12.46
C LEU A 93 5.83 -14.07 -13.05
N LYS A 94 5.42 -15.08 -12.28
CA LYS A 94 4.37 -16.03 -12.70
C LYS A 94 3.03 -15.34 -12.95
N MET A 95 2.66 -14.38 -12.12
CA MET A 95 1.41 -13.65 -12.26
C MET A 95 1.41 -12.68 -13.44
N MET A 96 2.54 -12.03 -13.75
CA MET A 96 2.70 -11.15 -14.92
C MET A 96 2.74 -11.95 -16.23
N ALA A 97 3.23 -13.19 -16.20
CA ALA A 97 3.14 -14.10 -17.34
C ALA A 97 1.68 -14.38 -17.72
N ALA A 98 0.82 -14.61 -16.72
CA ALA A 98 -0.58 -14.98 -16.85
C ALA A 98 -1.52 -13.80 -16.56
N SER A 99 -2.79 -14.08 -16.21
CA SER A 99 -3.72 -13.06 -15.74
C SER A 99 -3.70 -12.98 -14.21
N SER A 100 -3.60 -11.78 -13.65
CA SER A 100 -3.61 -11.59 -12.18
C SER A 100 -4.78 -10.78 -11.65
N GLN A 101 -5.63 -10.19 -12.52
CA GLN A 101 -6.74 -9.30 -12.13
C GLN A 101 -6.33 -8.23 -11.09
N GLY A 102 -5.13 -7.64 -11.23
CA GLY A 102 -4.60 -6.60 -10.33
C GLY A 102 -3.92 -7.10 -9.05
N ALA A 103 -3.89 -8.40 -8.79
CA ALA A 103 -3.25 -8.96 -7.60
C ALA A 103 -1.72 -8.74 -7.55
N VAL A 104 -1.04 -8.54 -8.69
CA VAL A 104 0.40 -8.19 -8.74
C VAL A 104 0.66 -6.85 -8.05
N HIS A 105 -0.10 -5.80 -8.38
CA HIS A 105 0.03 -4.48 -7.75
C HIS A 105 -0.19 -4.53 -6.24
N LEU A 106 -1.17 -5.32 -5.78
CA LEU A 106 -1.44 -5.48 -4.34
C LEU A 106 -0.28 -6.18 -3.63
N MET A 107 0.22 -7.28 -4.21
CA MET A 107 1.29 -8.09 -3.63
C MET A 107 2.62 -7.36 -3.59
N LEU A 108 2.95 -6.59 -4.62
CA LEU A 108 4.15 -5.74 -4.66
C LEU A 108 3.98 -4.43 -3.85
N GLY A 109 2.84 -4.25 -3.18
CA GLY A 109 2.62 -3.13 -2.27
C GLY A 109 2.39 -1.79 -2.96
N VAL A 110 2.10 -1.77 -4.26
CA VAL A 110 1.87 -0.54 -5.04
C VAL A 110 0.73 0.28 -4.43
N ALA A 111 -0.39 -0.36 -4.08
CA ALA A 111 -1.55 0.31 -3.48
C ALA A 111 -1.28 0.84 -2.06
N ALA A 112 -0.34 0.22 -1.33
CA ALA A 112 0.05 0.63 0.03
C ALA A 112 1.25 1.58 0.04
N SER A 113 1.84 1.87 -1.13
CA SER A 113 3.00 2.73 -1.29
C SER A 113 2.65 4.18 -0.95
N ARG A 114 3.61 4.89 -0.36
CA ARG A 114 3.53 6.35 -0.19
C ARG A 114 3.71 7.08 -1.52
N VAL A 115 4.61 6.56 -2.34
CA VAL A 115 4.91 7.03 -3.69
C VAL A 115 3.72 6.76 -4.59
N LYS A 116 3.17 7.82 -5.19
CA LYS A 116 1.97 7.74 -6.03
C LYS A 116 2.28 7.16 -7.40
N SER A 117 1.36 6.32 -7.88
CA SER A 117 1.34 5.85 -9.27
C SER A 117 1.14 7.02 -10.24
N VAL A 118 1.65 6.84 -11.46
CA VAL A 118 1.51 7.81 -12.55
C VAL A 118 0.11 7.69 -13.15
N ASN A 119 -0.63 8.80 -13.18
CA ASN A 119 -2.00 8.82 -13.70
C ASN A 119 -2.14 9.53 -15.05
N GLY A 120 -1.15 10.32 -15.48
CA GLY A 120 -1.22 11.07 -16.75
C GLY A 120 -0.16 10.60 -17.74
N PHE A 121 -0.48 10.65 -19.03
CA PHE A 121 0.53 10.41 -20.06
C PHE A 121 1.53 11.56 -20.08
N ARG A 122 2.82 11.22 -20.18
CA ARG A 122 3.89 12.21 -20.12
C ARG A 122 5.08 11.78 -20.96
N TYR A 123 5.76 12.76 -21.54
CA TYR A 123 6.88 12.52 -22.43
C TYR A 123 7.94 13.60 -22.29
N CYS A 124 9.13 13.31 -22.80
CA CYS A 124 10.20 14.30 -22.95
C CYS A 124 10.29 14.75 -24.40
N ALA A 125 10.17 16.05 -24.66
CA ALA A 125 10.23 16.61 -26.02
C ALA A 125 11.59 16.33 -26.70
N ALA A 126 12.70 16.46 -25.99
CA ALA A 126 14.04 16.19 -26.54
C ALA A 126 14.24 14.70 -26.89
N CYS A 127 13.86 13.79 -25.99
CA CYS A 127 13.88 12.35 -26.28
C CYS A 127 12.97 12.00 -27.47
N LEU A 128 11.81 12.65 -27.59
CA LEU A 128 10.90 12.45 -28.71
C LEU A 128 11.53 12.85 -30.06
N GLN A 129 12.21 14.01 -30.11
CA GLN A 129 12.94 14.41 -31.31
C GLN A 129 14.07 13.43 -31.65
N GLN A 130 14.78 12.95 -30.63
CA GLN A 130 15.83 11.94 -30.81
C GLN A 130 15.27 10.61 -31.34
N GLN A 131 14.12 10.17 -30.84
CA GLN A 131 13.42 8.98 -31.33
C GLN A 131 13.02 9.13 -32.80
N LEU A 132 12.40 10.24 -33.18
CA LEU A 132 12.05 10.51 -34.58
C LEU A 132 13.27 10.50 -35.49
N LYS A 133 14.37 11.14 -35.07
CA LYS A 133 15.61 11.19 -35.84
C LYS A 133 16.27 9.82 -36.01
N THR A 134 16.23 8.98 -34.97
CA THR A 134 16.98 7.71 -34.94
C THR A 134 16.16 6.53 -35.47
N HIS A 135 14.85 6.52 -35.19
CA HIS A 135 13.97 5.37 -35.44
C HIS A 135 12.83 5.69 -36.42
N GLY A 136 12.60 6.96 -36.77
CA GLY A 136 11.51 7.37 -37.66
C GLY A 136 10.11 7.33 -37.03
N GLU A 137 9.99 6.97 -35.75
CA GLU A 137 8.73 6.87 -35.02
C GLU A 137 8.94 7.10 -33.51
N CYS A 138 7.86 7.42 -32.80
CA CYS A 138 7.89 7.70 -31.35
C CYS A 138 7.31 6.54 -30.53
N PHE A 139 7.83 6.36 -29.32
CA PHE A 139 7.36 5.33 -28.38
C PHE A 139 7.51 5.75 -26.91
N TRP A 140 6.67 5.21 -26.03
CA TRP A 140 6.71 5.53 -24.59
C TRP A 140 7.89 4.85 -23.91
N LEU A 141 8.79 5.64 -23.32
CA LEU A 141 9.93 5.15 -22.55
C LEU A 141 9.53 4.80 -21.11
N ARG A 142 10.13 3.74 -20.55
CA ARG A 142 9.93 3.35 -19.13
C ARG A 142 10.26 4.46 -18.15
N GLU A 143 11.35 5.18 -18.42
CA GLU A 143 11.88 6.23 -17.54
C GLU A 143 10.93 7.39 -17.37
N TRP A 144 10.09 7.66 -18.36
CA TRP A 144 9.06 8.68 -18.22
C TRP A 144 7.98 8.26 -17.23
N TYR A 145 7.91 7.00 -16.79
CA TYR A 145 6.83 6.49 -15.94
C TYR A 145 7.31 6.03 -14.55
N PHE A 146 8.51 6.42 -14.13
CA PHE A 146 8.98 6.22 -12.76
C PHE A 146 7.98 6.79 -11.73
N PRO A 147 7.38 5.96 -10.85
CA PRO A 147 6.34 6.40 -9.93
C PRO A 147 6.85 7.50 -8.99
N GLY A 148 6.15 8.62 -8.90
CA GLY A 148 6.54 9.77 -8.06
C GLY A 148 7.55 10.74 -8.67
N LEU A 149 8.29 10.37 -9.72
CA LEU A 149 9.21 11.28 -10.41
C LEU A 149 8.54 11.90 -11.63
N VAL A 150 8.75 13.19 -11.90
CA VAL A 150 8.15 13.93 -13.03
C VAL A 150 9.20 14.47 -14.01
N VAL A 151 10.39 13.85 -14.02
CA VAL A 151 11.53 14.26 -14.84
C VAL A 151 12.05 13.11 -15.70
N CYS A 152 12.56 13.46 -16.88
CA CYS A 152 13.44 12.64 -17.68
C CYS A 152 14.86 12.74 -17.12
N PRO A 153 15.60 11.63 -16.95
CA PRO A 153 16.94 11.68 -16.38
C PRO A 153 17.95 12.43 -17.28
N ASP A 154 17.69 12.54 -18.59
CA ASP A 154 18.59 13.25 -19.52
C ASP A 154 18.27 14.73 -19.68
N HIS A 155 16.99 15.09 -19.68
CA HIS A 155 16.53 16.39 -20.21
C HIS A 155 15.64 17.19 -19.24
N GLY A 156 15.39 16.70 -18.03
CA GLY A 156 14.63 17.43 -17.03
C GLY A 156 13.11 17.23 -17.12
N PRO A 157 12.29 18.26 -16.80
CA PRO A 157 10.85 18.11 -16.62
C PRO A 157 10.12 17.45 -17.80
N LEU A 158 9.20 16.53 -17.49
CA LEU A 158 8.34 15.89 -18.47
C LEU A 158 7.14 16.79 -18.80
N THR A 159 6.70 16.73 -20.07
CA THR A 159 5.46 17.36 -20.54
C THR A 159 4.29 16.45 -20.24
N LEU A 160 3.26 16.97 -19.55
CA LEU A 160 2.02 16.26 -19.27
C LEU A 160 1.00 16.45 -20.40
N LEU A 161 0.35 15.36 -20.80
CA LEU A 161 -0.76 15.38 -21.74
C LEU A 161 -2.10 15.53 -21.02
N SER A 162 -3.12 16.01 -21.76
CA SER A 162 -4.47 16.17 -21.23
C SER A 162 -5.21 14.85 -20.97
N GLU A 163 -4.79 13.77 -21.63
CA GLU A 163 -5.36 12.44 -21.47
C GLU A 163 -4.75 11.72 -20.25
N ASN A 164 -5.59 11.05 -19.47
CA ASN A 164 -5.12 10.28 -18.32
C ASN A 164 -5.02 8.78 -18.65
N ILE A 165 -4.04 8.15 -18.01
CA ILE A 165 -3.92 6.69 -17.98
C ILE A 165 -5.14 6.14 -17.23
N GLY A 166 -5.87 5.24 -17.90
CA GLY A 166 -6.99 4.53 -17.30
C GLY A 166 -8.38 5.14 -17.57
N ASP A 167 -8.47 6.35 -18.13
CA ASP A 167 -9.76 6.93 -18.59
C ASP A 167 -10.47 5.95 -19.54
N HIS A 168 -9.67 5.29 -20.39
CA HIS A 168 -10.09 4.18 -21.21
C HIS A 168 -9.28 2.93 -20.86
N ARG A 169 -9.81 2.13 -19.93
CA ARG A 169 -9.17 0.91 -19.38
C ARG A 169 -8.65 -0.13 -20.38
N HIS A 170 -9.05 -0.08 -21.66
CA HIS A 170 -8.59 -1.00 -22.71
C HIS A 170 -7.78 -0.31 -23.81
N LEU A 171 -7.59 1.00 -23.73
CA LEU A 171 -6.92 1.80 -24.75
C LEU A 171 -5.41 1.71 -24.58
N PHE A 172 -4.72 1.27 -25.64
CA PHE A 172 -3.29 1.41 -25.82
C PHE A 172 -3.04 2.61 -26.74
N LEU A 173 -2.76 3.77 -26.16
CA LEU A 173 -2.60 5.03 -26.87
C LEU A 173 -1.21 5.12 -27.53
N PRO A 174 -1.11 5.19 -28.87
CA PRO A 174 0.17 5.39 -29.54
C PRO A 174 0.68 6.81 -29.28
N LEU A 175 1.96 6.95 -28.89
CA LEU A 175 2.56 8.26 -28.57
C LEU A 175 2.36 9.28 -29.70
N GLN A 176 2.55 8.87 -30.96
CA GLN A 176 2.41 9.75 -32.12
C GLN A 176 1.04 10.44 -32.21
N GLN A 177 -0.04 9.77 -31.77
CA GLN A 177 -1.41 10.31 -31.78
C GLN A 177 -1.71 11.22 -30.58
N ALA A 178 -0.85 11.17 -29.56
CA ALA A 178 -0.99 11.93 -28.32
C ALA A 178 -0.26 13.28 -28.40
N ILE A 179 0.70 13.41 -29.33
CA ILE A 179 1.45 14.65 -29.58
C ILE A 179 0.50 15.79 -29.96
N GLY A 180 0.68 16.97 -29.36
CA GLY A 180 -0.12 18.17 -29.61
C GLY A 180 -1.23 18.42 -28.59
N LYS A 181 -1.52 17.46 -27.69
CA LYS A 181 -2.51 17.58 -26.60
C LYS A 181 -1.84 17.93 -25.26
N THR A 182 -0.93 18.90 -25.26
CA THR A 182 -0.05 19.22 -24.13
C THR A 182 -0.69 20.23 -23.16
N GLN A 183 -0.54 20.02 -21.85
CA GLN A 183 -1.04 20.95 -20.83
C GLN A 183 0.06 21.85 -20.26
N SER A 184 1.10 21.28 -19.65
CA SER A 184 2.25 22.03 -19.13
C SER A 184 3.39 21.10 -18.69
N SER A 185 4.59 21.65 -18.53
CA SER A 185 5.69 21.01 -17.78
C SER A 185 5.62 21.41 -16.31
N ALA A 186 6.00 20.49 -15.43
CA ALA A 186 6.15 20.81 -14.01
C ALA A 186 7.42 21.65 -13.77
N ASP A 187 7.37 22.58 -12.81
CA ASP A 187 8.56 23.15 -12.18
C ASP A 187 9.12 22.09 -11.22
N VAL A 188 10.33 21.58 -11.49
CA VAL A 188 10.91 20.47 -10.73
C VAL A 188 12.30 20.83 -10.25
N GLY A 189 12.56 20.60 -8.96
CA GLY A 189 13.87 20.79 -8.36
C GLY A 189 14.91 19.79 -8.88
N SER A 190 16.20 20.19 -8.83
CA SER A 190 17.35 19.36 -9.23
C SER A 190 17.45 18.04 -8.44
N GLU A 191 16.87 17.97 -7.25
CA GLU A 191 16.87 16.81 -6.37
C GLU A 191 16.15 15.59 -7.00
N GLN A 192 15.10 15.82 -7.80
CA GLN A 192 14.42 14.74 -8.52
C GLN A 192 15.26 14.19 -9.68
N MET A 193 16.18 14.99 -10.25
CA MET A 193 17.08 14.52 -11.31
C MET A 193 18.03 13.45 -10.78
N VAL A 194 18.59 13.65 -9.58
CA VAL A 194 19.44 12.65 -8.93
C VAL A 194 18.69 11.34 -8.73
N LEU A 195 17.44 11.42 -8.24
CA LEU A 195 16.59 10.24 -8.05
C LEU A 195 16.25 9.57 -9.39
N ALA A 196 16.02 10.33 -10.46
CA ALA A 196 15.75 9.78 -11.79
C ALA A 196 16.95 9.04 -12.39
N CYS A 197 18.17 9.56 -12.22
CA CYS A 197 19.39 8.89 -12.63
C CYS A 197 19.59 7.57 -11.87
N LEU A 198 19.45 7.59 -10.55
CA LEU A 198 19.52 6.36 -9.73
C LEU A 198 18.40 5.36 -10.08
N SER A 199 17.21 5.85 -10.44
CA SER A 199 16.10 5.01 -10.89
C SER A 199 16.38 4.34 -12.23
N ARG A 200 17.05 5.05 -13.16
CA ARG A 200 17.53 4.49 -14.42
C ARG A 200 18.55 3.37 -14.19
N GLU A 201 19.53 3.61 -13.34
CA GLU A 201 20.52 2.57 -13.00
C GLU A 201 19.84 1.34 -12.40
N LEU A 202 18.91 1.56 -11.46
CA LEU A 202 18.15 0.49 -10.81
C LEU A 202 17.29 -0.32 -11.79
N ILE A 203 16.58 0.34 -12.73
CA ILE A 203 15.68 -0.37 -13.66
C ILE A 203 16.42 -1.15 -14.75
N GLN A 204 17.70 -0.83 -14.97
CA GLN A 204 18.56 -1.50 -15.96
C GLN A 204 19.29 -2.72 -15.39
N LEU A 205 19.17 -2.99 -14.09
CA LEU A 205 19.84 -4.13 -13.46
C LEU A 205 19.32 -5.46 -13.99
N SER A 206 20.24 -6.42 -14.07
CA SER A 206 19.91 -7.79 -14.45
C SER A 206 19.07 -8.48 -13.37
N PRO A 207 18.21 -9.46 -13.75
CA PRO A 207 17.45 -10.24 -12.79
C PRO A 207 18.36 -10.96 -11.79
N GLU A 208 18.13 -10.71 -10.50
CA GLU A 208 18.87 -11.32 -9.41
C GLU A 208 17.93 -11.66 -8.25
N VAL A 209 18.43 -12.48 -7.31
CA VAL A 209 17.72 -12.79 -6.07
C VAL A 209 17.50 -11.52 -5.25
N SER A 210 16.27 -11.36 -4.77
CA SER A 210 15.92 -10.22 -3.94
C SER A 210 16.50 -10.36 -2.53
N PRO A 211 17.14 -9.31 -1.98
CA PRO A 211 17.53 -9.31 -0.58
C PRO A 211 16.34 -9.46 0.38
N SER A 212 16.53 -10.31 1.38
CA SER A 212 15.59 -10.49 2.48
C SER A 212 15.45 -9.22 3.35
N PHE A 213 14.33 -9.12 4.07
CA PHE A 213 14.15 -8.05 5.06
C PHE A 213 15.17 -8.09 6.20
N GLU A 214 15.75 -9.26 6.50
CA GLU A 214 16.85 -9.35 7.46
C GLU A 214 18.12 -8.68 6.92
N GLN A 215 18.49 -8.95 5.67
CA GLN A 215 19.62 -8.30 5.00
C GLN A 215 19.43 -6.78 4.93
N TRP A 216 18.25 -6.31 4.52
CA TRP A 216 17.93 -4.88 4.55
C TRP A 216 18.02 -4.29 5.97
N THR A 217 17.52 -5.01 6.98
CA THR A 217 17.65 -4.57 8.37
C THR A 217 19.12 -4.42 8.77
N LYS A 218 19.96 -5.43 8.49
CA LYS A 218 21.40 -5.38 8.79
C LYS A 218 22.08 -4.22 8.07
N PHE A 219 21.78 -4.02 6.78
CA PHE A 219 22.33 -2.94 5.97
C PHE A 219 22.03 -1.55 6.55
N TYR A 220 20.77 -1.27 6.88
CA TYR A 220 20.43 0.06 7.43
C TYR A 220 20.94 0.27 8.86
N HIS A 221 21.11 -0.81 9.65
CA HIS A 221 21.78 -0.73 10.94
C HIS A 221 23.28 -0.46 10.81
N SER A 222 23.99 -1.14 9.90
CA SER A 222 25.41 -0.86 9.65
C SER A 222 25.58 0.56 9.11
N LEU A 223 24.73 0.97 8.16
CA LEU A 223 24.75 2.32 7.62
C LEU A 223 24.55 3.39 8.70
N ALA A 224 23.65 3.17 9.66
CA ALA A 224 23.51 4.08 10.80
C ALA A 224 24.74 4.08 11.72
N ALA A 225 25.41 2.94 11.88
CA ALA A 225 26.63 2.85 12.69
C ALA A 225 27.81 3.58 12.03
N ASP A 226 28.02 3.36 10.73
CA ASP A 226 29.12 3.92 9.95
C ASP A 226 29.09 5.46 9.94
N PHE A 227 27.89 6.05 9.95
CA PHE A 227 27.69 7.51 10.00
C PHE A 227 27.57 8.07 11.43
N GLY A 228 27.79 7.26 12.46
CA GLY A 228 27.68 7.70 13.86
C GLY A 228 26.24 8.01 14.31
N PHE A 229 25.23 7.59 13.56
CA PHE A 229 23.80 7.77 13.87
C PHE A 229 23.27 6.65 14.78
N SER A 230 24.11 6.09 15.64
CA SER A 230 23.71 5.02 16.56
C SER A 230 24.38 5.17 17.92
N ARG A 231 23.66 4.72 18.96
CA ARG A 231 24.17 4.55 20.31
C ARG A 231 24.04 3.07 20.68
N GLY A 232 25.11 2.31 20.48
CA GLY A 232 25.07 0.85 20.58
C GLY A 232 24.09 0.25 19.57
N LYS A 233 23.04 -0.44 20.04
CA LYS A 233 22.02 -1.06 19.17
C LYS A 233 20.86 -0.12 18.80
N GLN A 234 20.84 1.10 19.32
CA GLN A 234 19.75 2.06 19.08
C GLN A 234 20.15 3.07 18.01
N VAL A 235 19.33 3.20 16.96
CA VAL A 235 19.53 4.22 15.92
C VAL A 235 18.98 5.58 16.40
N LEU A 236 19.77 6.63 16.20
CA LEU A 236 19.45 8.02 16.48
C LEU A 236 18.70 8.62 15.27
N HIS A 237 17.41 8.36 15.18
CA HIS A 237 16.59 8.72 14.00
C HIS A 237 16.55 10.22 13.67
N GLY A 238 16.75 11.11 14.66
CA GLY A 238 16.84 12.56 14.44
C GLY A 238 18.00 12.92 13.50
N LEU A 239 19.19 12.37 13.76
CA LEU A 239 20.40 12.62 12.96
C LEU A 239 20.25 12.09 11.52
N VAL A 240 19.61 10.92 11.36
CA VAL A 240 19.30 10.38 10.02
C VAL A 240 18.39 11.33 9.25
N TYR A 241 17.36 11.86 9.90
CA TYR A 241 16.42 12.78 9.28
C TYR A 241 17.07 14.13 8.93
N GLU A 242 17.84 14.70 9.85
CA GLU A 242 18.62 15.92 9.61
C GLU A 242 19.57 15.76 8.42
N ARG A 243 20.26 14.62 8.33
CA ARG A 243 21.17 14.32 7.21
C ARG A 243 20.44 14.25 5.87
N ILE A 244 19.22 13.69 5.84
CA ILE A 244 18.40 13.71 4.62
C ILE A 244 17.95 15.13 4.29
N GLN A 245 17.54 15.94 5.26
CA GLN A 245 17.10 17.32 5.03
C GLN A 245 18.22 18.25 4.54
N GLN A 246 19.48 17.93 4.82
CA GLN A 246 20.64 18.65 4.25
C GLN A 246 20.77 18.45 2.73
N GLN A 247 20.24 17.35 2.19
CA GLN A 247 20.40 16.99 0.78
C GLN A 247 19.08 17.00 0.00
N PHE A 248 17.95 16.90 0.70
CA PHE A 248 16.61 16.96 0.13
C PHE A 248 15.78 18.00 0.87
N SER A 249 15.37 19.04 0.14
CA SER A 249 14.52 20.10 0.60
C SER A 249 13.17 19.57 1.08
N VAL A 250 12.57 20.27 2.04
CA VAL A 250 11.23 19.94 2.53
C VAL A 250 10.22 19.96 1.39
N ARG A 251 10.39 20.85 0.41
CA ARG A 251 9.58 20.93 -0.80
C ARG A 251 9.67 19.61 -1.59
N ALA A 252 10.87 19.15 -1.96
CA ALA A 252 11.02 17.93 -2.74
C ALA A 252 10.49 16.69 -2.01
N LEU A 253 10.77 16.55 -0.71
CA LEU A 253 10.22 15.44 0.08
C LEU A 253 8.68 15.49 0.16
N SER A 254 8.08 16.69 0.18
CA SER A 254 6.63 16.86 0.20
C SER A 254 5.98 16.50 -1.13
N GLU A 255 6.60 16.91 -2.25
CA GLU A 255 6.17 16.55 -3.61
C GLU A 255 6.17 15.03 -3.83
N LEU A 256 7.13 14.32 -3.22
CA LEU A 256 7.21 12.85 -3.24
C LEU A 256 6.31 12.15 -2.20
N TYR A 257 5.57 12.90 -1.38
CA TYR A 257 4.77 12.39 -0.25
C TYR A 257 5.59 11.65 0.83
N LEU A 258 6.88 12.00 0.95
CA LEU A 258 7.84 11.41 1.89
C LEU A 258 8.22 12.36 3.05
N HIS A 259 7.67 13.57 3.07
CA HIS A 259 7.68 14.45 4.23
C HIS A 259 6.56 14.10 5.23
N GLY A 260 6.78 14.33 6.53
CA GLY A 260 5.80 14.11 7.58
C GLY A 260 6.36 14.30 8.98
N PRO A 261 5.51 14.35 10.02
CA PRO A 261 5.97 14.48 11.41
C PRO A 261 6.80 13.26 11.81
N ILE A 262 7.84 13.47 12.62
CA ILE A 262 8.72 12.42 13.16
C ILE A 262 7.94 11.62 14.22
N SER A 263 7.02 10.77 13.76
CA SER A 263 6.23 9.86 14.59
C SER A 263 6.82 8.44 14.56
N GLU A 264 6.32 7.56 15.43
CA GLU A 264 6.65 6.11 15.37
C GLU A 264 6.30 5.46 14.03
N SER A 265 5.35 6.04 13.28
CA SER A 265 4.90 5.53 11.98
C SER A 265 5.61 6.18 10.78
N PHE A 266 6.58 7.05 11.01
CA PHE A 266 7.38 7.65 9.94
C PHE A 266 8.23 6.58 9.22
N TRP A 267 8.27 6.64 7.89
CA TRP A 267 8.85 5.58 7.06
C TRP A 267 10.34 5.40 7.31
N LEU A 268 11.09 6.50 7.44
CA LEU A 268 12.54 6.49 7.66
C LEU A 268 12.87 5.81 8.99
N ARG A 269 12.10 6.12 10.04
CA ARG A 269 12.23 5.49 11.34
C ARG A 269 11.95 3.99 11.28
N SER A 270 10.93 3.59 10.53
CA SER A 270 10.58 2.19 10.33
C SER A 270 11.67 1.43 9.56
N MET A 271 12.24 2.05 8.52
CA MET A 271 13.31 1.51 7.68
C MET A 271 14.57 1.22 8.51
N PHE A 272 15.05 2.20 9.27
CA PHE A 272 16.26 2.06 10.08
C PHE A 272 16.11 1.19 11.34
N ARG A 273 14.90 0.76 11.71
CA ARG A 273 14.68 -0.09 12.91
C ARG A 273 14.69 -1.58 12.60
N LYS A 274 13.69 -2.04 11.85
CA LYS A 274 13.56 -3.44 11.41
C LYS A 274 12.63 -3.45 10.22
N HIS A 275 13.12 -3.95 9.09
CA HIS A 275 12.30 -4.16 7.91
C HIS A 275 11.30 -5.28 8.21
N ARG A 276 10.01 -4.90 8.25
CA ARG A 276 8.88 -5.82 8.45
C ARG A 276 7.98 -5.89 7.22
N LYS A 277 8.26 -5.03 6.23
CA LYS A 277 7.53 -4.85 4.98
C LYS A 277 8.52 -4.30 3.94
N ALA A 278 8.11 -4.37 2.68
CA ALA A 278 8.78 -3.66 1.60
C ALA A 278 8.62 -2.14 1.76
N PHE A 279 9.66 -1.40 1.39
CA PHE A 279 9.62 0.04 1.18
C PHE A 279 9.73 0.31 -0.32
N SER A 280 9.22 1.45 -0.77
CA SER A 280 9.29 1.88 -2.16
C SER A 280 10.72 2.19 -2.56
N TYR A 281 11.01 2.07 -3.85
CA TYR A 281 12.33 2.38 -4.39
C TYR A 281 12.79 3.80 -4.05
N LEU A 282 11.92 4.82 -4.08
CA LEU A 282 12.30 6.18 -3.69
C LEU A 282 12.66 6.33 -2.22
N GLU A 283 12.01 5.59 -1.31
CA GLU A 283 12.40 5.58 0.10
C GLU A 283 13.84 5.06 0.25
N HIS A 284 14.23 4.05 -0.53
CA HIS A 284 15.61 3.57 -0.57
C HIS A 284 16.57 4.57 -1.24
N LEU A 285 16.22 5.08 -2.43
CA LEU A 285 17.07 5.97 -3.22
C LEU A 285 17.36 7.30 -2.52
N ILE A 286 16.41 7.86 -1.77
CA ILE A 286 16.64 9.07 -0.98
C ILE A 286 17.72 8.84 0.07
N VAL A 287 17.66 7.70 0.77
CA VAL A 287 18.68 7.37 1.77
C VAL A 287 20.03 7.11 1.11
N TRP A 288 20.05 6.40 -0.03
CA TRP A 288 21.29 6.12 -0.76
C TRP A 288 21.92 7.40 -1.31
N ALA A 289 21.15 8.28 -1.92
CA ALA A 289 21.63 9.57 -2.39
C ALA A 289 22.20 10.42 -1.25
N ALA A 290 21.54 10.43 -0.08
CA ALA A 290 21.95 11.25 1.07
C ALA A 290 23.18 10.72 1.83
N LEU A 291 23.29 9.40 1.97
CA LEU A 291 24.31 8.76 2.80
C LEU A 291 25.44 8.11 1.99
N LEU A 292 25.18 7.66 0.77
CA LEU A 292 26.15 6.95 -0.06
C LEU A 292 26.35 7.67 -1.41
N PRO A 293 26.68 8.98 -1.41
CA PRO A 293 26.93 9.69 -2.65
C PRO A 293 28.12 9.04 -3.38
N GLY A 294 27.90 8.63 -4.63
CA GLY A 294 28.92 7.98 -5.47
C GLY A 294 28.82 6.45 -5.54
N MET A 295 27.96 5.81 -4.74
CA MET A 295 27.64 4.40 -4.92
C MET A 295 26.46 4.19 -5.85
N THR A 296 26.59 3.23 -6.77
CA THR A 296 25.52 2.82 -7.68
C THR A 296 24.51 1.90 -6.98
N PRO A 297 23.24 1.83 -7.42
CA PRO A 297 22.26 0.86 -6.94
C PRO A 297 22.75 -0.59 -7.02
N ALA A 298 23.54 -0.93 -8.05
CA ALA A 298 24.12 -2.27 -8.22
C ALA A 298 25.08 -2.63 -7.07
N GLU A 299 25.99 -1.72 -6.74
CA GLU A 299 26.96 -1.91 -5.66
C GLU A 299 26.27 -2.05 -4.30
N ILE A 300 25.28 -1.19 -4.04
CA ILE A 300 24.51 -1.21 -2.80
C ILE A 300 23.75 -2.55 -2.66
N LEU A 301 23.03 -2.97 -3.71
CA LEU A 301 22.31 -4.25 -3.68
C LEU A 301 23.25 -5.43 -3.48
N ASN A 302 24.43 -5.42 -4.11
CA ASN A 302 25.44 -6.44 -3.91
C ASN A 302 25.97 -6.49 -2.48
N GLN A 303 26.18 -5.33 -1.84
CA GLN A 303 26.53 -5.28 -0.42
C GLN A 303 25.41 -5.86 0.46
N VAL A 304 24.16 -5.46 0.22
CA VAL A 304 23.01 -5.95 0.99
C VAL A 304 22.89 -7.47 0.88
N ARG A 305 23.07 -8.04 -0.33
CA ARG A 305 23.05 -9.50 -0.54
C ARG A 305 24.15 -10.20 0.28
N LYS A 306 25.36 -9.64 0.36
CA LYS A 306 26.48 -10.20 1.13
C LYS A 306 26.24 -10.24 2.64
N LEU A 307 25.33 -9.42 3.17
CA LEU A 307 24.96 -9.43 4.60
C LEU A 307 24.11 -10.66 5.01
N GLY A 308 23.84 -11.55 4.05
CA GLY A 308 23.20 -12.86 4.23
C GLY A 308 24.23 -13.99 4.24
N GLY A 309 24.90 -14.18 5.38
CA GLY A 309 25.88 -15.26 5.60
C GLY A 309 25.48 -16.16 6.76
N LYS A 310 24.35 -16.87 6.60
CA LYS A 310 24.00 -18.15 7.22
C LYS A 310 22.66 -18.56 6.61
N VAL A 311 22.72 -19.26 5.49
CA VAL A 311 21.64 -20.19 5.13
C VAL A 311 21.66 -21.21 6.26
N TRP A 312 20.73 -21.11 7.21
CA TRP A 312 20.43 -22.32 7.97
C TRP A 312 19.91 -23.32 6.94
N PRO A 313 20.51 -24.53 6.83
CA PRO A 313 19.82 -25.61 6.16
C PRO A 313 18.43 -25.67 6.78
N ALA A 314 17.42 -25.98 5.98
CA ALA A 314 16.16 -26.43 6.53
C ALA A 314 16.48 -27.66 7.38
N LEU A 315 16.77 -27.44 8.67
CA LEU A 315 16.89 -28.49 9.65
C LEU A 315 15.45 -28.79 10.01
N ASP A 316 14.97 -29.89 9.44
CA ASP A 316 14.01 -30.73 10.11
C ASP A 316 14.27 -30.68 11.61
N VAL A 317 13.23 -30.31 12.33
CA VAL A 317 13.21 -30.28 13.78
C VAL A 317 13.42 -31.71 14.25
N THR A 318 14.68 -32.08 14.46
CA THR A 318 15.05 -33.12 15.40
C THR A 318 15.99 -32.51 16.42
N CYS A 319 15.45 -32.49 17.62
CA CYS A 319 16.04 -32.00 18.84
C CYS A 319 17.36 -32.73 19.13
N THR A 320 18.45 -32.00 19.34
CA THR A 320 19.46 -32.40 20.31
C THR A 320 19.98 -31.16 21.03
N ALA A 321 20.05 -31.28 22.34
CA ALA A 321 20.29 -30.21 23.29
C ALA A 321 21.77 -29.87 23.39
N GLU A 322 22.09 -28.59 23.66
CA GLU A 322 23.19 -28.18 24.53
C GLU A 322 22.98 -26.73 25.02
N THR A 323 23.34 -26.50 26.29
CA THR A 323 22.94 -25.44 27.23
C THR A 323 23.75 -24.12 27.14
N PRO A 324 23.20 -22.96 27.56
CA PRO A 324 23.98 -21.78 27.91
C PRO A 324 24.19 -21.64 29.44
N THR A 325 25.44 -21.46 29.85
CA THR A 325 25.90 -21.27 31.24
C THR A 325 26.03 -19.79 31.60
N VAL A 326 24.93 -19.17 32.06
CA VAL A 326 25.00 -18.10 33.08
C VAL A 326 23.82 -18.32 34.03
N VAL A 327 24.07 -19.08 35.08
CA VAL A 327 23.08 -19.35 36.13
C VAL A 327 23.16 -18.23 37.16
N ASP A 328 22.18 -17.34 37.16
CA ASP A 328 22.02 -16.29 38.18
C ASP A 328 21.00 -16.78 39.22
N THR A 329 21.52 -17.33 40.32
CA THR A 329 20.73 -17.94 41.41
C THR A 329 19.78 -16.94 42.08
N GLN A 330 20.18 -15.68 42.20
CA GLN A 330 19.37 -14.62 42.79
C GLN A 330 18.11 -14.32 41.97
N LYS A 331 18.24 -14.32 40.63
CA LYS A 331 17.09 -14.15 39.73
C LYS A 331 16.17 -15.36 39.74
N ARG A 332 16.73 -16.57 39.88
CA ARG A 332 15.95 -17.80 40.05
C ARG A 332 15.10 -17.73 41.32
N GLU A 333 15.70 -17.46 42.47
CA GLU A 333 15.01 -17.34 43.76
C GLU A 333 13.92 -16.26 43.71
N THR A 334 14.24 -15.07 43.18
CA THR A 334 13.27 -13.99 43.05
C THR A 334 12.08 -14.40 42.17
N TRP A 335 12.33 -15.14 41.09
CA TRP A 335 11.27 -15.66 40.23
C TRP A 335 10.46 -16.76 40.91
N GLN A 336 11.10 -17.62 41.68
CA GLN A 336 10.44 -18.67 42.45
C GLN A 336 9.48 -18.09 43.47
N THR A 337 9.90 -17.12 44.29
CA THR A 337 9.04 -16.44 45.27
C THR A 337 7.83 -15.79 44.59
N LEU A 338 8.05 -15.03 43.52
CA LEU A 338 6.98 -14.37 42.76
C LEU A 338 6.00 -15.37 42.13
N ALA A 339 6.50 -16.48 41.59
CA ALA A 339 5.69 -17.49 40.93
C ALA A 339 4.91 -18.36 41.92
N LEU A 340 5.48 -18.67 43.09
CA LEU A 340 4.82 -19.44 44.15
C LEU A 340 3.72 -18.63 44.83
N GLU A 341 3.92 -17.34 45.08
CA GLU A 341 2.91 -16.48 45.72
C GLU A 341 1.70 -16.19 44.84
N ARG A 342 1.90 -16.00 43.52
CA ARG A 342 0.87 -15.41 42.64
C ARG A 342 0.56 -16.21 41.38
N GLY A 343 1.32 -17.27 41.11
CA GLY A 343 1.26 -18.04 39.89
C GLY A 343 2.03 -17.41 38.73
N THR A 344 2.60 -18.27 37.88
CA THR A 344 3.57 -17.90 36.82
C THR A 344 3.05 -16.87 35.81
N LYS A 345 1.72 -16.73 35.64
CA LYS A 345 1.10 -15.75 34.73
C LYS A 345 0.90 -14.38 35.38
N ALA A 346 0.52 -14.34 36.66
CA ALA A 346 0.37 -13.08 37.40
C ALA A 346 1.75 -12.53 37.77
N ALA A 347 2.71 -13.40 38.11
CA ALA A 347 4.11 -13.04 38.38
C ALA A 347 4.75 -12.21 37.25
N ARG A 348 4.39 -12.47 35.98
CA ARG A 348 4.88 -11.69 34.82
C ARG A 348 4.35 -10.25 34.76
N LYS A 349 3.23 -9.97 35.42
CA LYS A 349 2.51 -8.70 35.31
C LYS A 349 2.75 -7.76 36.50
N VAL A 350 3.43 -8.24 37.54
CA VAL A 350 3.66 -7.49 38.78
C VAL A 350 5.09 -6.94 38.80
N GLY A 351 5.22 -5.64 39.06
CA GLY A 351 6.50 -4.95 39.28
C GLY A 351 7.57 -5.30 38.24
N LEU A 352 8.73 -5.74 38.71
CA LEU A 352 9.87 -6.16 37.88
C LEU A 352 9.75 -7.60 37.32
N GLY A 353 8.67 -8.33 37.62
CA GLY A 353 8.51 -9.73 37.24
C GLY A 353 8.48 -9.97 35.73
N GLY A 354 7.99 -9.01 34.93
CA GLY A 354 8.05 -9.08 33.46
C GLY A 354 9.49 -8.99 32.92
N ALA A 355 10.31 -8.11 33.50
CA ALA A 355 11.71 -7.95 33.13
C ALA A 355 12.54 -9.16 33.59
N LEU A 356 12.29 -9.65 34.80
CA LEU A 356 12.91 -10.85 35.36
C LEU A 356 12.62 -12.10 34.52
N TYR A 357 11.35 -12.31 34.15
CA TYR A 357 10.95 -13.39 33.24
C TYR A 357 11.68 -13.29 31.89
N ALA A 358 11.73 -12.10 31.30
CA ALA A 358 12.37 -11.88 30.01
C ALA A 358 13.89 -12.10 30.05
N TRP A 359 14.53 -11.84 31.19
CA TRP A 359 15.95 -12.12 31.40
C TRP A 359 16.19 -13.63 31.55
N LEU A 360 15.45 -14.31 32.43
CA LEU A 360 15.58 -15.76 32.65
C LEU A 360 15.22 -16.55 31.39
N TYR A 361 14.27 -16.09 30.58
CA TYR A 361 13.91 -16.76 29.32
C TYR A 361 15.02 -16.69 28.27
N ARG A 362 15.87 -15.65 28.32
CA ARG A 362 16.97 -15.47 27.35
C ARG A 362 18.26 -16.16 27.80
N ASN A 363 18.52 -16.17 29.10
CA ASN A 363 19.80 -16.63 29.66
C ASN A 363 19.70 -18.00 30.35
N ASP A 364 18.52 -18.40 30.81
CA ASP A 364 18.31 -19.60 31.63
C ASP A 364 16.96 -20.28 31.33
N LYS A 365 16.74 -20.47 30.03
CA LYS A 365 15.44 -20.90 29.49
C LYS A 365 15.04 -22.30 29.96
N ALA A 366 15.99 -23.22 30.04
CA ALA A 366 15.72 -24.62 30.39
C ALA A 366 15.13 -24.71 31.79
N TRP A 367 15.79 -24.08 32.78
CA TRP A 367 15.30 -24.03 34.15
C TRP A 367 13.96 -23.28 34.25
N LEU A 368 13.84 -22.11 33.60
CA LEU A 368 12.62 -21.30 33.68
C LEU A 368 11.39 -22.04 33.13
N MET A 369 11.56 -22.76 32.03
CA MET A 369 10.46 -23.50 31.40
C MET A 369 10.08 -24.74 32.21
N GLU A 370 11.04 -25.45 32.80
CA GLU A 370 10.79 -26.59 33.68
C GLU A 370 10.09 -26.16 34.97
N PHE A 371 10.63 -25.15 35.66
CA PHE A 371 10.02 -24.60 36.87
C PHE A 371 8.60 -24.07 36.61
N ASN A 372 8.39 -23.31 35.52
CA ASN A 372 7.06 -22.81 35.19
C ASN A 372 6.09 -23.93 34.80
N LYS A 373 6.57 -25.04 34.22
CA LYS A 373 5.75 -26.20 33.85
C LYS A 373 5.24 -26.92 35.10
N GLN A 374 6.10 -27.11 36.09
CA GLN A 374 5.77 -27.74 37.38
C GLN A 374 4.82 -26.88 38.22
N HIS A 375 4.88 -25.54 38.08
CA HIS A 375 4.07 -24.59 38.84
C HIS A 375 2.99 -23.91 38.00
N LYS A 376 2.50 -24.59 36.94
CA LYS A 376 1.27 -24.18 36.27
C LYS A 376 0.10 -24.51 37.21
N LEU A 377 -0.53 -23.48 37.77
CA LEU A 377 -1.86 -23.65 38.34
C LEU A 377 -2.76 -24.31 37.27
N PRO A 378 -3.46 -25.40 37.62
CA PRO A 378 -4.52 -25.94 36.78
C PRO A 378 -5.44 -24.78 36.40
N ARG A 379 -5.69 -24.63 35.10
CA ARG A 379 -6.76 -23.73 34.68
C ARG A 379 -8.05 -24.37 35.18
N ASP A 380 -8.74 -23.70 36.09
CA ASP A 380 -10.18 -23.80 36.10
C ASP A 380 -10.64 -23.37 34.70
N LEU A 381 -11.11 -24.35 33.93
CA LEU A 381 -11.90 -24.07 32.74
C LEU A 381 -13.02 -23.14 33.21
N PRO A 382 -13.11 -21.88 32.73
CA PRO A 382 -14.30 -21.10 33.01
C PRO A 382 -15.41 -21.79 32.21
N SER A 383 -16.20 -22.61 32.88
CA SER A 383 -17.52 -23.04 32.44
C SER A 383 -18.44 -21.82 32.47
N LEU A 384 -18.13 -20.80 31.66
CA LEU A 384 -19.03 -19.69 31.40
C LEU A 384 -19.28 -19.70 29.91
N LYS A 385 -20.10 -20.68 29.51
CA LYS A 385 -20.93 -20.63 28.31
C LYS A 385 -21.44 -19.19 28.21
N VAL A 386 -21.00 -18.46 27.18
CA VAL A 386 -21.38 -17.06 26.99
C VAL A 386 -22.90 -17.00 27.02
N ASP A 387 -23.45 -16.31 28.01
CA ASP A 387 -24.88 -16.09 28.13
C ASP A 387 -25.30 -15.08 27.07
N TRP A 388 -25.70 -15.61 25.91
CA TRP A 388 -26.14 -14.84 24.75
C TRP A 388 -27.38 -14.02 25.05
N HIS A 389 -28.29 -14.53 25.89
CA HIS A 389 -29.52 -13.84 26.26
C HIS A 389 -29.23 -12.61 27.13
N ARG A 390 -28.40 -12.75 28.17
CA ARG A 390 -27.98 -11.59 28.97
C ARG A 390 -27.26 -10.53 28.14
N ARG A 391 -26.45 -10.97 27.17
CA ARG A 391 -25.72 -10.07 26.25
C ARG A 391 -26.67 -9.36 25.28
N GLU A 392 -27.67 -10.06 24.76
CA GLU A 392 -28.71 -9.50 23.92
C GLU A 392 -29.49 -8.39 24.65
N LEU A 393 -29.94 -8.66 25.87
CA LEU A 393 -30.65 -7.67 26.69
C LEU A 393 -29.79 -6.43 26.98
N ALA A 394 -28.50 -6.62 27.25
CA ALA A 394 -27.58 -5.51 27.47
C ALA A 394 -27.40 -4.65 26.20
N ALA A 395 -27.25 -5.29 25.04
CA ALA A 395 -27.15 -4.59 23.75
C ALA A 395 -28.43 -3.82 23.43
N ILE A 396 -29.60 -4.43 23.62
CA ILE A 396 -30.90 -3.78 23.37
C ILE A 396 -31.13 -2.59 24.30
N ARG A 397 -30.78 -2.68 25.58
CA ARG A 397 -30.90 -1.53 26.51
C ARG A 397 -30.05 -0.35 26.05
N GLN A 398 -28.84 -0.60 25.57
CA GLN A 398 -27.96 0.45 25.07
C GLN A 398 -28.45 1.05 23.75
N LEU A 399 -28.94 0.23 22.83
CA LEU A 399 -29.54 0.72 21.58
C LEU A 399 -30.78 1.58 21.87
N ARG A 400 -31.65 1.14 22.78
CA ARG A 400 -32.82 1.92 23.22
C ARG A 400 -32.43 3.26 23.82
N LYS A 401 -31.42 3.27 24.69
CA LYS A 401 -30.89 4.52 25.25
C LYS A 401 -30.35 5.45 24.15
N LEU A 402 -29.61 4.91 23.19
CA LEU A 402 -29.07 5.68 22.06
C LEU A 402 -30.18 6.33 21.23
N LEU A 403 -31.28 5.61 20.93
CA LEU A 403 -32.41 6.21 20.21
C LEU A 403 -33.08 7.32 21.03
N ALA A 404 -33.38 7.07 22.31
CA ALA A 404 -34.00 8.06 23.19
C ALA A 404 -33.17 9.34 23.32
N ASP A 405 -31.84 9.21 23.38
CA ASP A 405 -30.92 10.35 23.47
C ASP A 405 -30.85 11.15 22.16
N THR A 406 -31.25 10.58 21.01
CA THR A 406 -31.13 11.25 19.70
C THR A 406 -32.46 11.74 19.11
N GLU A 407 -33.58 11.19 19.59
CA GLU A 407 -34.95 11.58 19.22
C GLU A 407 -35.25 13.10 19.34
N PRO A 408 -34.66 13.86 20.29
CA PRO A 408 -34.99 15.29 20.45
C PRO A 408 -34.44 16.20 19.36
N HIS A 409 -33.43 15.77 18.59
CA HIS A 409 -32.65 16.70 17.77
C HIS A 409 -32.63 16.40 16.28
N TYR A 410 -33.09 15.22 15.81
CA TYR A 410 -33.12 14.76 14.40
C TYR A 410 -31.89 15.14 13.54
N THR A 411 -30.78 15.55 14.15
CA THR A 411 -29.59 16.13 13.52
C THR A 411 -28.43 15.17 13.75
N GLY A 412 -27.55 15.06 12.75
CA GLY A 412 -26.39 14.19 12.83
C GLY A 412 -26.35 13.08 11.76
N PRO A 413 -25.50 12.05 11.96
CA PRO A 413 -25.22 11.04 10.96
C PRO A 413 -26.43 10.13 10.68
N ARG A 414 -26.34 9.37 9.59
CA ARG A 414 -27.33 8.32 9.26
C ARG A 414 -27.28 7.20 10.30
N PHE A 415 -28.43 6.77 10.78
CA PHE A 415 -28.55 5.59 11.63
C PHE A 415 -28.44 4.30 10.81
N SER A 416 -27.27 4.05 10.24
CA SER A 416 -27.00 2.78 9.56
C SER A 416 -26.84 1.64 10.58
N ALA A 417 -27.08 0.39 10.17
CA ALA A 417 -26.81 -0.78 11.02
C ALA A 417 -25.37 -0.77 11.58
N ASN A 418 -24.40 -0.39 10.75
CA ASN A 418 -22.99 -0.22 11.16
C ASN A 418 -22.81 0.89 12.20
N TYR A 419 -23.53 2.01 12.07
CA TYR A 419 -23.47 3.10 13.04
C TYR A 419 -24.00 2.66 14.41
N LEU A 420 -25.14 1.95 14.43
CA LEU A 420 -25.74 1.42 15.66
C LEU A 420 -24.83 0.37 16.32
N LEU A 421 -24.30 -0.58 15.54
CA LEU A 421 -23.38 -1.61 16.05
C LEU A 421 -22.06 -1.03 16.59
N ALA A 422 -21.55 0.05 16.00
CA ALA A 422 -20.32 0.70 16.45
C ALA A 422 -20.43 1.34 17.84
N ARG A 423 -21.65 1.58 18.34
CA ARG A 423 -21.90 2.12 19.68
C ARG A 423 -22.04 1.05 20.76
N LEU A 424 -21.94 -0.23 20.41
CA LEU A 424 -22.03 -1.35 21.35
C LEU A 424 -20.64 -1.82 21.83
N PRO A 425 -20.51 -2.22 23.11
CA PRO A 425 -19.33 -2.91 23.61
C PRO A 425 -19.24 -4.29 22.96
N ASN A 426 -18.02 -4.77 22.71
CA ASN A 426 -17.78 -6.06 22.04
C ASN A 426 -18.41 -6.18 20.65
N ARG A 427 -18.45 -5.07 19.88
CA ARG A 427 -18.93 -5.01 18.48
C ARG A 427 -18.59 -6.26 17.67
N SER A 428 -17.30 -6.63 17.64
CA SER A 428 -16.80 -7.76 16.83
C SER A 428 -17.44 -9.10 17.19
N THR A 429 -17.89 -9.28 18.44
CA THR A 429 -18.55 -10.51 18.89
C THR A 429 -20.03 -10.49 18.54
N ILE A 430 -20.69 -9.33 18.68
CA ILE A 430 -22.11 -9.14 18.34
C ILE A 430 -22.31 -9.25 16.83
N GLU A 431 -21.50 -8.54 16.03
CA GLU A 431 -21.54 -8.52 14.57
C GLU A 431 -21.39 -9.92 13.97
N LYS A 432 -20.50 -10.74 14.53
CA LYS A 432 -20.24 -12.12 14.08
C LYS A 432 -21.24 -13.16 14.59
N ASN A 433 -22.12 -12.82 15.53
CA ASN A 433 -23.07 -13.74 16.13
C ASN A 433 -24.51 -13.16 16.14
N LEU A 434 -24.85 -12.32 15.16
CA LEU A 434 -26.20 -11.76 15.03
C LEU A 434 -27.28 -12.83 14.90
N ASP A 435 -26.93 -14.01 14.36
CA ASP A 435 -27.84 -15.16 14.26
C ASP A 435 -28.30 -15.66 15.63
N LYS A 436 -27.52 -15.41 16.69
CA LYS A 436 -27.83 -15.77 18.09
C LYS A 436 -28.49 -14.61 18.85
N LEU A 437 -28.72 -13.48 18.19
CA LEU A 437 -29.22 -12.23 18.76
C LEU A 437 -30.43 -11.71 17.95
N PRO A 438 -31.56 -12.45 17.95
CA PRO A 438 -32.73 -12.11 17.15
C PRO A 438 -33.34 -10.73 17.46
N LEU A 439 -33.35 -10.30 18.72
CA LEU A 439 -33.85 -8.98 19.12
C LEU A 439 -32.97 -7.87 18.57
N VAL A 440 -31.64 -8.04 18.62
CA VAL A 440 -30.70 -7.04 18.04
C VAL A 440 -30.91 -6.97 16.53
N ARG A 441 -31.07 -8.13 15.87
CA ARG A 441 -31.35 -8.18 14.43
C ARG A 441 -32.66 -7.46 14.08
N MET A 442 -33.75 -7.74 14.79
CA MET A 442 -35.04 -7.08 14.59
C MET A 442 -34.95 -5.57 14.84
N TYR A 443 -34.21 -5.16 15.88
CA TYR A 443 -33.99 -3.76 16.19
C TYR A 443 -33.26 -3.04 15.07
N LEU A 444 -32.17 -3.62 14.56
CA LEU A 444 -31.44 -3.05 13.42
C LEU A 444 -32.33 -2.97 12.18
N GLN A 445 -33.18 -3.97 11.91
CA GLN A 445 -34.11 -3.91 10.78
C GLN A 445 -35.16 -2.80 10.93
N ARG A 446 -35.66 -2.57 12.15
CA ARG A 446 -36.72 -1.58 12.42
C ARG A 446 -36.22 -0.13 12.44
N TYR A 447 -35.02 0.10 12.96
CA TYR A 447 -34.50 1.44 13.27
C TYR A 447 -33.30 1.86 12.43
N THR A 448 -32.89 1.05 11.45
CA THR A 448 -31.88 1.46 10.47
C THR A 448 -32.51 2.38 9.43
N GLU A 449 -31.90 3.54 9.26
CA GLU A 449 -32.31 4.52 8.27
C GLU A 449 -31.72 4.19 6.89
N THR A 450 -32.59 4.09 5.89
CA THR A 450 -32.21 3.98 4.47
C THR A 450 -31.51 5.24 3.98
N ILE A 451 -30.89 5.16 2.80
CA ILE A 451 -30.27 6.35 2.18
C ILE A 451 -31.35 7.41 1.88
N THR A 452 -32.50 6.97 1.37
CA THR A 452 -33.64 7.83 1.05
C THR A 452 -34.17 8.55 2.30
N GLU A 453 -34.46 7.82 3.38
CA GLU A 453 -34.95 8.40 4.63
C GLU A 453 -33.97 9.41 5.20
N TYR A 454 -32.66 9.12 5.15
CA TYR A 454 -31.64 10.06 5.61
C TYR A 454 -31.53 11.33 4.77
N GLN A 455 -31.70 11.21 3.45
CA GLN A 455 -31.75 12.37 2.57
C GLN A 455 -33.00 13.21 2.86
N LEU A 456 -34.17 12.57 3.05
CA LEU A 456 -35.43 13.22 3.38
C LEU A 456 -35.37 13.91 4.75
N ARG A 457 -34.82 13.28 5.78
CA ARG A 457 -34.64 13.87 7.12
C ARG A 457 -33.77 15.13 7.05
N ARG A 458 -32.63 15.07 6.35
CA ARG A 458 -31.76 16.25 6.18
C ARG A 458 -32.45 17.36 5.39
N LEU A 459 -33.22 17.00 4.36
CA LEU A 459 -34.02 17.95 3.60
C LEU A 459 -35.06 18.64 4.49
N ALA A 460 -35.84 17.86 5.24
CA ALA A 460 -36.88 18.34 6.16
C ALA A 460 -36.32 19.27 7.24
N ASN A 461 -35.24 18.87 7.92
CA ASN A 461 -34.60 19.71 8.94
C ASN A 461 -34.08 21.02 8.37
N THR A 462 -33.51 20.97 7.15
CA THR A 462 -33.00 22.17 6.47
C THR A 462 -34.14 23.11 6.10
N CYS A 463 -35.23 22.58 5.56
CA CYS A 463 -36.42 23.37 5.25
C CYS A 463 -37.03 23.97 6.51
N PHE A 464 -37.18 23.20 7.59
CA PHE A 464 -37.72 23.68 8.86
C PHE A 464 -36.88 24.82 9.46
N GLY A 465 -35.55 24.65 9.53
CA GLY A 465 -34.65 25.71 10.03
C GLY A 465 -34.57 26.95 9.15
N LEU A 466 -34.80 26.80 7.84
CA LEU A 466 -34.88 27.94 6.91
C LEU A 466 -36.22 28.66 6.94
N TYR A 467 -37.33 27.93 7.17
CA TYR A 467 -38.68 28.50 7.27
C TYR A 467 -38.81 29.47 8.46
N GLN A 468 -38.08 29.23 9.54
CA GLN A 468 -38.04 30.11 10.72
C GLN A 468 -37.33 31.46 10.47
N ASN A 469 -36.64 31.67 9.33
CA ASN A 469 -35.74 32.81 9.09
C ASN A 469 -36.11 33.68 7.86
N SER A 470 -37.33 33.59 7.34
CA SER A 470 -37.94 34.47 6.31
C SER A 470 -37.23 34.59 4.94
N GLY A 471 -37.94 34.19 3.87
CA GLY A 471 -37.62 34.53 2.47
C GLY A 471 -37.71 33.36 1.50
N LEU A 472 -37.95 33.66 0.21
CA LEU A 472 -38.08 32.69 -0.89
C LEU A 472 -36.95 31.64 -0.86
N LEU A 473 -37.31 30.38 -0.65
CA LEU A 473 -36.36 29.28 -0.57
C LEU A 473 -35.92 28.84 -1.97
N LYS A 474 -34.69 29.21 -2.35
CA LYS A 474 -34.09 28.74 -3.60
C LYS A 474 -33.62 27.29 -3.48
N LYS A 475 -33.92 26.47 -4.49
CA LYS A 475 -33.59 25.02 -4.50
C LYS A 475 -32.12 24.71 -4.18
N TRP A 476 -31.18 25.49 -4.70
CA TRP A 476 -29.75 25.27 -4.49
C TRP A 476 -29.30 25.58 -3.05
N VAL A 477 -29.97 26.51 -2.35
CA VAL A 477 -29.65 26.88 -0.96
C VAL A 477 -30.01 25.71 -0.04
N VAL A 478 -31.18 25.12 -0.25
CA VAL A 478 -31.65 23.95 0.51
C VAL A 478 -30.70 22.77 0.32
N LEU A 479 -30.32 22.45 -0.93
CA LEU A 479 -29.38 21.36 -1.19
C LEU A 479 -28.00 21.59 -0.55
N ARG A 480 -27.48 22.82 -0.61
CA ARG A 480 -26.19 23.18 -0.03
C ARG A 480 -26.23 23.04 1.50
N LYS A 481 -27.24 23.60 2.16
CA LYS A 481 -27.38 23.51 3.63
C LYS A 481 -27.68 22.09 4.12
N ALA A 482 -28.40 21.29 3.34
CA ALA A 482 -28.66 19.87 3.65
C ALA A 482 -27.44 18.95 3.39
N GLY A 483 -26.37 19.46 2.76
CA GLY A 483 -25.22 18.65 2.35
C GLY A 483 -25.58 17.57 1.33
N LEU A 484 -26.45 17.92 0.38
CA LEU A 484 -26.96 17.03 -0.67
C LEU A 484 -26.48 17.49 -2.05
N SER A 485 -25.84 16.59 -2.80
CA SER A 485 -25.43 16.81 -4.20
C SER A 485 -26.53 16.36 -5.16
N LYS A 486 -26.79 17.11 -6.24
CA LYS A 486 -27.84 16.80 -7.23
C LYS A 486 -27.69 15.39 -7.85
N GLU A 487 -26.46 14.95 -8.02
CA GLU A 487 -26.08 13.70 -8.68
C GLU A 487 -26.38 12.47 -7.82
N ARG A 488 -26.37 12.62 -6.48
CA ARG A 488 -26.51 11.51 -5.52
C ARG A 488 -27.88 11.44 -4.85
N LEU A 489 -28.84 12.24 -5.29
CA LEU A 489 -30.20 12.20 -4.78
C LEU A 489 -30.90 10.91 -5.21
N THR A 490 -31.57 10.25 -4.27
CA THR A 490 -32.44 9.11 -4.58
C THR A 490 -33.69 9.57 -5.34
N PRO A 491 -34.35 8.69 -6.13
CA PRO A 491 -35.54 9.05 -6.91
C PRO A 491 -36.65 9.70 -6.08
N ASP A 492 -36.93 9.17 -4.88
CA ASP A 492 -37.98 9.71 -4.00
C ASP A 492 -37.58 11.05 -3.40
N THR A 493 -36.31 11.24 -3.00
CA THR A 493 -35.84 12.56 -2.56
C THR A 493 -35.91 13.59 -3.69
N LYS A 494 -35.64 13.20 -4.95
CA LYS A 494 -35.82 14.08 -6.11
C LYS A 494 -37.28 14.49 -6.31
N ARG A 495 -38.22 13.56 -6.09
CA ARG A 495 -39.66 13.80 -6.17
C ARG A 495 -40.11 14.80 -5.11
N VAL A 496 -39.80 14.55 -3.84
CA VAL A 496 -40.13 15.45 -2.73
C VAL A 496 -39.50 16.84 -2.94
N LEU A 497 -38.24 16.91 -3.35
CA LEU A 497 -37.57 18.19 -3.64
C LEU A 497 -38.26 18.98 -4.78
N LYS A 498 -38.92 18.30 -5.73
CA LYS A 498 -39.68 18.93 -6.82
C LYS A 498 -41.05 19.42 -6.33
N GLU A 499 -41.69 18.67 -5.44
CA GLU A 499 -42.99 19.00 -4.85
C GLU A 499 -42.92 20.17 -3.86
N LEU A 500 -41.76 20.41 -3.23
CA LEU A 500 -41.56 21.53 -2.30
C LEU A 500 -41.67 22.93 -2.93
N GLN A 501 -41.95 23.04 -4.24
CA GLN A 501 -42.14 24.31 -4.99
C GLN A 501 -41.11 25.41 -4.66
N LEU A 502 -39.86 24.99 -4.42
CA LEU A 502 -38.75 25.88 -4.13
C LEU A 502 -38.39 26.68 -5.39
N PHE A 503 -38.16 27.98 -5.23
CA PHE A 503 -37.88 28.92 -6.32
C PHE A 503 -36.56 28.63 -7.07
#